data_AF-A0A8J7YFW4-F1
#
_entry.id   AF-A0A8J7YFW4-F1
#
_cell.length_a   1.000
_cell.length_b   1.000
_cell.length_c   1.000
_cell.angle_alpha   90.00
_cell.angle_beta   90.00
_cell.angle_gamma   90.00
#
_symmetry.space_group_name_H-M   'P 1'
#
loop_
_entity.id
_entity.type
_entity.pdbx_description
1 polymer ?
#
loop_
_entity_poly.entity_id
_entity_poly.type
_entity_poly.pdbx_seq_one_letter_code
_entity_poly.pdbx_strand_id
1 'polypeptide(L)' 'MGATYDDKEVQDELHTSPKGWTTIVLDELDDGRWLATQGGVSVQGHGETAADAAAEYCRKISEAGDE' A
#
# COMPACT_ATOMS: atom_id res chain seq x y z
N MET A 1 24.21 -20.90 -25.85
CA MET A 1 22.92 -20.36 -25.38
C MET A 1 23.10 -19.96 -23.93
N GLY A 2 23.06 -18.68 -23.63
CA GLY A 2 23.26 -18.16 -22.28
C GLY A 2 23.07 -16.66 -22.31
N ALA A 3 21.82 -16.21 -22.26
CA ALA A 3 21.53 -14.83 -21.91
C ALA A 3 21.50 -14.78 -20.39
N THR A 4 22.53 -14.19 -19.79
CA THR A 4 22.48 -13.76 -18.40
C THR A 4 21.43 -12.66 -18.34
N TYR A 5 20.32 -12.94 -17.67
CA TYR A 5 19.31 -11.92 -17.39
C TYR A 5 19.96 -10.94 -16.43
N ASP A 6 20.40 -9.84 -17.02
CA ASP A 6 20.95 -8.66 -16.36
C ASP A 6 19.86 -8.10 -15.44
N ASP A 7 20.06 -8.34 -14.15
CA ASP A 7 19.33 -7.82 -13.02
C ASP A 7 19.34 -6.29 -13.12
N LYS A 8 18.24 -5.73 -13.65
CA LYS A 8 18.02 -4.29 -13.61
C LYS A 8 17.24 -4.01 -12.35
N GLU A 9 17.98 -3.66 -11.32
CA GLU A 9 17.54 -2.91 -10.17
C GLU A 9 16.60 -1.78 -10.62
N VAL A 10 15.30 -1.98 -10.46
CA VAL A 10 14.30 -0.90 -10.51
C VAL A 10 14.18 -0.37 -9.09
N GLN A 11 15.25 0.27 -8.61
CA GLN A 11 15.20 1.00 -7.35
C GLN A 11 14.72 2.43 -7.61
N ASP A 12 13.58 2.74 -6.99
CA ASP A 12 13.27 4.05 -6.41
C ASP A 12 13.03 5.21 -7.39
N GLU A 13 12.03 5.08 -8.26
CA GLU A 13 11.24 6.26 -8.62
C GLU A 13 10.37 6.58 -7.41
N LEU A 14 10.83 7.48 -6.53
CA LEU A 14 10.01 8.14 -5.53
C LEU A 14 8.71 8.63 -6.20
N HIS A 15 7.62 7.91 -5.99
CA HIS A 15 6.28 8.26 -6.46
C HIS A 15 5.84 9.56 -5.78
N THR A 16 6.28 10.71 -6.30
CA THR A 16 5.61 11.98 -6.07
C THR A 16 4.29 11.92 -6.84
N SER A 17 3.28 11.30 -6.23
CA SER A 17 1.90 11.37 -6.69
C SER A 17 1.56 12.84 -7.01
N PRO A 18 0.85 13.13 -8.12
CA PRO A 18 0.35 14.47 -8.38
C PRO A 18 -0.36 15.04 -7.15
N LYS A 19 -0.25 16.36 -6.90
CA LYS A 19 -0.89 16.98 -5.72
C LYS A 19 -2.36 16.57 -5.61
N GLY A 20 -2.73 15.99 -4.47
CA GLY A 20 -4.09 15.49 -4.19
C GLY A 20 -4.32 14.03 -4.61
N TRP A 21 -3.30 13.33 -5.08
CA TRP A 21 -3.36 11.89 -5.34
C TRP A 21 -2.49 11.13 -4.34
N THR A 22 -2.97 9.96 -3.93
CA THR A 22 -2.22 9.05 -3.07
C THR A 22 -2.52 7.61 -3.47
N THR A 23 -1.57 6.72 -3.20
CA THR A 23 -1.67 5.29 -3.52
C THR A 23 -1.71 4.50 -2.22
N ILE A 24 -2.76 3.69 -2.06
CA ILE A 24 -2.89 2.71 -0.98
C ILE A 24 -2.50 1.35 -1.57
N VAL A 25 -1.54 0.69 -0.92
CA VAL A 25 -1.10 -0.66 -1.27
C VAL A 25 -1.98 -1.66 -0.52
N LEU A 26 -2.45 -2.69 -1.22
CA LEU A 26 -3.27 -3.76 -0.70
C LEU A 26 -2.51 -5.08 -0.86
N ASP A 27 -2.10 -5.67 0.25
CA ASP A 27 -1.36 -6.93 0.30
C ASP A 27 -2.26 -8.04 0.87
N GLU A 28 -2.28 -9.18 0.19
CA GLU A 28 -2.85 -10.41 0.72
C GLU A 28 -1.80 -11.12 1.59
N LEU A 29 -2.15 -11.42 2.83
CA LEU A 29 -1.32 -12.13 3.80
C LEU A 29 -1.48 -13.65 3.64
N ASP A 30 -0.52 -14.43 4.12
CA ASP A 30 -0.53 -15.90 4.05
C ASP A 30 -1.78 -16.55 4.69
N ASP A 31 -2.43 -15.86 5.63
CA ASP A 31 -3.67 -16.31 6.29
C ASP A 31 -4.95 -16.00 5.47
N GLY A 32 -4.83 -15.46 4.25
CA GLY A 32 -5.96 -15.04 3.40
C GLY A 32 -6.63 -13.73 3.83
N ARG A 33 -6.03 -13.00 4.78
CA ARG A 33 -6.46 -11.65 5.18
C ARG A 33 -5.77 -10.59 4.33
N TRP A 34 -6.36 -9.41 4.26
CA TRP A 34 -5.86 -8.28 3.51
C TRP A 34 -5.36 -7.18 4.44
N LEU A 35 -4.25 -6.57 4.03
CA LEU A 35 -3.60 -5.44 4.69
C LEU A 35 -3.57 -4.25 3.73
N ALA A 36 -4.00 -3.08 4.21
CA ALA A 36 -3.96 -1.82 3.49
C ALA A 36 -2.94 -0.87 4.12
N THR A 37 -1.99 -0.38 3.34
CA THR A 37 -0.93 0.53 3.81
C THR A 37 -0.71 1.68 2.83
N GLN A 38 -0.08 2.77 3.30
CA GLN A 38 0.32 3.89 2.44
C GLN A 38 1.70 4.39 2.85
N GLY A 39 2.56 4.65 1.86
CA GLY A 39 3.89 5.21 2.09
C GLY A 39 3.83 6.54 2.84
N GLY A 40 4.61 6.67 3.91
CA GLY A 40 4.68 7.88 4.73
C GLY A 40 3.53 8.06 5.72
N VAL A 41 2.64 7.08 5.86
CA VAL A 41 1.51 7.13 6.79
C VAL A 41 1.57 5.94 7.75
N SER A 42 1.61 6.21 9.05
CA SER A 42 1.70 5.18 10.09
C SER A 42 0.34 4.58 10.45
N VAL A 43 -0.50 4.35 9.43
CA VAL A 43 -1.84 3.78 9.58
C VAL A 43 -1.94 2.53 8.72
N GLN A 44 -2.59 1.51 9.25
CA GLN A 44 -2.77 0.22 8.58
C GLN A 44 -4.23 -0.21 8.68
N GLY A 45 -4.81 -0.59 7.55
CA GLY A 45 -6.14 -1.18 7.45
C GLY A 45 -6.07 -2.70 7.37
N HIS A 46 -6.97 -3.43 8.02
CA HIS A 46 -7.04 -4.89 7.91
C HIS A 46 -8.46 -5.33 7.56
N GLY A 47 -8.59 -6.42 6.80
CA GLY A 47 -9.89 -6.98 6.47
C GLY A 47 -9.82 -8.38 5.89
N GLU A 48 -10.98 -9.02 5.75
CA GLU A 48 -11.10 -10.34 5.10
C GLU A 48 -11.02 -10.22 3.57
N THR A 49 -11.22 -9.02 3.04
CA THR A 49 -11.10 -8.72 1.61
C THR A 49 -10.30 -7.44 1.40
N ALA A 50 -9.77 -7.24 0.19
CA ALA A 50 -9.08 -6.01 -0.19
C ALA A 50 -9.93 -4.75 0.06
N ALA A 51 -11.23 -4.83 -0.23
CA ALA A 51 -12.17 -3.73 -0.03
C ALA A 51 -12.40 -3.43 1.46
N ASP A 52 -12.46 -4.48 2.29
CA ASP A 52 -12.65 -4.35 3.74
C ASP A 52 -11.42 -3.71 4.39
N ALA A 53 -10.22 -4.15 4.01
CA ALA A 53 -8.96 -3.55 4.45
C ALA A 53 -8.84 -2.08 4.04
N ALA A 54 -9.22 -1.74 2.80
CA ALA A 54 -9.24 -0.36 2.32
C ALA A 54 -10.24 0.52 3.09
N ALA A 55 -11.44 0.01 3.37
CA ALA A 55 -12.44 0.72 4.16
C ALA A 55 -11.97 0.99 5.59
N GLU A 56 -11.34 0.00 6.23
CA GLU A 56 -10.79 0.09 7.57
C GLU A 56 -9.65 1.12 7.64
N TYR A 57 -8.75 1.12 6.64
CA TYR A 57 -7.70 2.13 6.49
C TYR A 57 -8.29 3.54 6.38
N CYS A 58 -9.25 3.75 5.46
CA CYS A 58 -9.89 5.06 5.26
C CYS A 58 -10.56 5.57 6.55
N ARG A 59 -11.19 4.68 7.33
CA ARG A 59 -11.80 5.05 8.62
C ARG A 59 -10.74 5.55 9.60
N LYS A 60 -9.66 4.78 9.80
CA LYS A 60 -8.56 5.15 10.70
C LYS A 60 -7.88 6.46 10.31
N ILE A 61 -7.72 6.73 9.02
CA ILE A 61 -7.18 8.00 8.52
C ILE A 61 -8.09 9.17 8.87
N SER A 62 -9.40 9.00 8.71
CA SER A 62 -10.35 10.03 9.13
C SER A 62 -10.20 10.30 10.63
N GLU A 63 -10.17 9.26 11.46
CA GLU A 63 -10.04 9.38 12.92
C GLU A 63 -8.70 10.01 13.37
N ALA A 64 -7.61 9.77 12.63
CA ALA A 64 -6.29 10.32 12.91
C ALA A 64 -6.10 11.77 12.41
N GLY A 65 -6.98 12.29 11.55
CA GLY A 65 -6.91 13.63 10.99
C GLY A 65 -7.66 14.70 11.79
N ASP A 66 -8.37 14.32 12.84
CA ASP A 66 -9.24 15.18 13.66
C ASP A 66 -8.54 15.74 14.94
N GLU A 67 -7.21 15.99 14.90
CA GLU A 67 -6.42 16.57 16.01
C GLU A 67 -5.82 17.96 15.73
#